data_AF-A0A0B1STZ6-F1
#
_entry.id   AF-A0A0B1STZ6-F1
#
_cell.length_a   1.000
_cell.length_b   1.000
_cell.length_c   1.000
_cell.angle_alpha   90.00
_cell.angle_beta   90.00
_cell.angle_gamma   90.00
#
_symmetry.space_group_name_H-M   'P 1'
#
loop_
_entity.id
_entity.type
_entity.pdbx_description
1 polymer ?
#
loop_
_entity_poly.entity_id
_entity_poly.type
_entity_poly.pdbx_seq_one_letter_code
_entity_poly.pdbx_strand_id
1 'polypeptide(L)'
;MRSKATCDDAVVVDWGGFKSTVEDDKARQVVRGWQQIQSELAQCQTPKERMALYEKQLTDTRDALERISDLIRRKTSDNADSTVLQSIKSYLEFLKMLGTASRYLAMIENTKSEKKSKPQDFLRLYDSVIEVYRELLQLPGVEYDKNLVQAVEAKIEYYRAFRCHHMAAAYAALSRFGEAVALFERALQRIKDAKGKLSKLKGNSYMQEETVQALTNLATEVEQARIAAKAKRLASAAGIGDETDENAAREIDDRPLIDTLAEWRQWDVATALKEKRNIPVAEMPPPFILMPNKPLFFDLALNHIKMPDLEDRLVKCIEGSKTIPVSKKAAEAAKAKGAGEEQQQSGLSGMVKGWIWGKK
;
A
#
# COMPACT_ATOMS: atom_id res chain seq x y z
N MET A 1 8.48 -0.56 65.87
CA MET A 1 9.68 -1.18 65.26
C MET A 1 9.35 -1.59 63.83
N ARG A 2 10.09 -1.04 62.87
CA ARG A 2 10.30 -1.46 61.48
C ARG A 2 9.06 -1.78 60.64
N SER A 3 8.63 -0.73 59.93
CA SER A 3 8.29 -0.75 58.51
C SER A 3 8.90 -1.94 57.76
N LYS A 4 8.03 -2.83 57.27
CA LYS A 4 8.30 -3.61 56.06
C LYS A 4 7.41 -3.04 54.96
N ALA A 5 7.82 -1.91 54.42
CA ALA A 5 7.52 -1.63 53.03
C ALA A 5 8.34 -2.66 52.23
N THR A 6 7.70 -3.76 51.87
CA THR A 6 8.24 -4.67 50.85
C THR A 6 8.49 -3.82 49.62
N CYS A 7 9.77 -3.64 49.29
CA CYS A 7 10.23 -2.96 48.09
C CYS A 7 9.47 -3.53 46.90
N ASP A 8 8.62 -2.70 46.34
CA ASP A 8 7.76 -3.04 45.23
C ASP A 8 8.67 -3.10 44.00
N ASP A 9 9.09 -4.32 43.61
CA ASP A 9 10.11 -4.55 42.57
C ASP A 9 9.83 -3.69 41.32
N ALA A 10 10.63 -2.64 41.12
CA ALA A 10 10.47 -1.69 40.03
C ALA A 10 10.66 -2.41 38.70
N VAL A 11 9.63 -2.41 37.84
CA VAL A 11 9.72 -2.98 36.49
C VAL A 11 10.22 -1.88 35.56
N VAL A 12 11.41 -2.07 35.01
CA VAL A 12 12.01 -1.16 34.03
C VAL A 12 11.80 -1.73 32.63
N VAL A 13 11.25 -0.90 31.75
CA VAL A 13 11.02 -1.21 30.34
C VAL A 13 12.03 -0.42 29.50
N ASP A 14 12.62 -1.07 28.50
CA ASP A 14 13.48 -0.43 27.50
C ASP A 14 12.74 -0.36 26.16
N TRP A 15 12.39 0.85 25.71
CA TRP A 15 11.69 1.07 24.44
C TRP A 15 12.12 2.38 23.78
N GLY A 16 12.42 2.34 22.47
CA GLY A 16 12.83 3.53 21.72
C GLY A 16 14.15 4.14 22.21
N GLY A 17 15.03 3.35 22.83
CA GLY A 17 16.27 3.82 23.45
C GLY A 17 16.09 4.47 24.83
N PHE A 18 14.87 4.46 25.37
CA PHE A 18 14.55 5.01 26.69
C PHE A 18 14.24 3.90 27.68
N LYS A 19 14.91 3.94 28.84
CA LYS A 19 14.55 3.13 30.00
C LYS A 19 13.52 3.87 30.85
N SER A 20 12.33 3.30 30.97
CA SER A 20 11.21 3.88 31.70
C SER A 20 10.79 2.95 32.84
N THR A 21 10.71 3.48 34.05
CA THR A 21 10.16 2.78 35.21
C THR A 21 8.64 2.80 35.14
N VAL A 22 8.02 1.63 35.16
CA VAL A 22 6.56 1.51 35.14
C VAL A 22 6.04 1.74 36.55
N GLU A 23 5.46 2.91 36.80
CA GLU A 23 4.90 3.28 38.09
C GLU A 23 3.48 2.70 38.31
N ASP A 24 2.70 2.51 37.23
CA ASP A 24 1.34 1.98 37.31
C ASP A 24 1.32 0.47 37.63
N ASP A 25 0.60 0.09 38.69
CA ASP A 25 0.51 -1.29 39.19
C ASP A 25 0.00 -2.27 38.14
N LYS A 26 -0.99 -1.86 37.34
CA LYS A 26 -1.63 -2.74 36.37
C LYS A 26 -0.75 -2.92 35.14
N ALA A 27 -0.08 -1.86 34.69
CA ALA A 27 0.96 -1.97 33.66
C ALA A 27 2.13 -2.86 34.12
N ARG A 28 2.55 -2.77 35.39
CA ARG A 28 3.57 -3.67 35.97
C ARG A 28 3.13 -5.13 35.93
N GLN A 29 1.89 -5.42 36.32
CA GLN A 29 1.32 -6.76 36.27
C GLN A 29 1.30 -7.33 34.85
N VAL A 30 0.88 -6.53 33.86
CA VAL A 30 0.85 -6.94 32.45
C VAL A 30 2.26 -7.28 31.94
N VAL A 31 3.26 -6.43 32.20
CA VAL A 31 4.63 -6.70 31.76
C VAL A 31 5.19 -7.99 32.38
N ARG A 32 4.90 -8.24 33.66
CA ARG A 32 5.27 -9.51 34.31
C ARG A 32 4.51 -10.71 33.73
N GLY A 33 3.22 -10.54 33.43
CA GLY A 33 2.40 -11.55 32.77
C GLY A 33 2.99 -11.98 31.43
N TRP A 34 3.42 -11.03 30.59
CA TRP A 34 4.09 -11.32 29.33
C TRP A 34 5.45 -12.01 29.50
N GLN A 35 6.19 -11.74 30.58
CA GLN A 35 7.44 -12.46 30.87
C GLN A 35 7.16 -13.91 31.30
N GLN A 36 6.09 -14.14 32.06
CA GLN A 36 5.71 -15.46 32.56
C GLN A 36 5.00 -16.31 31.50
N ILE A 37 4.44 -15.68 30.46
CA ILE A 37 3.68 -16.39 29.42
C ILE A 37 4.50 -17.50 28.76
N GLN A 38 5.81 -17.32 28.57
CA GLN A 38 6.66 -18.36 27.98
C GLN A 38 6.73 -19.62 28.86
N SER A 39 6.73 -19.45 30.18
CA SER A 39 6.72 -20.56 31.14
C SER A 39 5.35 -21.23 31.23
N GLU A 40 4.27 -20.46 31.13
CA GLU A 40 2.89 -21.00 31.12
C GLU A 40 2.59 -21.74 29.82
N LEU A 41 3.07 -21.23 28.68
CA LEU A 41 2.93 -21.86 27.36
C LEU A 41 3.64 -23.22 27.30
N ALA A 42 4.75 -23.39 28.01
CA ALA A 42 5.44 -24.68 28.12
C ALA A 42 4.61 -25.73 28.87
N GLN A 43 3.66 -25.30 29.71
CA GLN A 43 2.75 -26.18 30.44
C GLN A 43 1.49 -26.53 29.64
N CYS A 44 1.15 -25.74 28.61
CA CYS A 44 -0.02 -25.98 27.76
C CYS A 44 0.19 -27.13 26.79
N GLN A 45 -0.71 -28.12 26.85
CA GLN A 45 -0.67 -29.29 25.98
C GLN A 45 -1.51 -29.07 24.72
N THR A 46 -2.61 -28.31 24.82
CA THR A 46 -3.53 -28.11 23.69
C THR A 46 -3.37 -26.73 23.04
N PRO A 47 -3.57 -26.62 21.71
CA PRO A 47 -3.51 -25.33 21.02
C PRO A 47 -4.65 -24.40 21.48
N LYS A 48 -5.78 -24.94 21.94
CA LYS A 48 -6.89 -24.17 22.51
C LYS A 48 -6.54 -23.49 23.82
N GLU A 49 -5.81 -24.17 24.70
CA GLU A 49 -5.29 -23.55 25.93
C GLU A 49 -4.32 -22.40 25.62
N ARG A 50 -3.42 -22.58 24.65
CA ARG A 50 -2.49 -21.52 24.22
C ARG A 50 -3.24 -20.28 23.71
N MET A 51 -4.29 -20.48 22.90
CA MET A 51 -5.14 -19.37 22.44
C MET A 51 -5.80 -18.64 23.62
N ALA A 52 -6.38 -19.38 24.57
CA ALA A 52 -7.05 -18.79 25.73
C ALA A 52 -6.10 -17.99 26.62
N LEU A 53 -4.86 -18.46 26.81
CA LEU A 53 -3.83 -17.72 27.53
C LEU A 53 -3.48 -16.39 26.83
N TYR A 54 -3.24 -16.43 25.51
CA TYR A 54 -2.98 -15.21 24.76
C TYR A 54 -4.17 -14.25 24.79
N GLU A 55 -5.40 -14.73 24.71
CA GLU A 55 -6.60 -13.89 24.79
C GLU A 55 -6.72 -13.19 26.14
N LYS A 56 -6.50 -13.91 27.25
CA LYS A 56 -6.50 -13.33 28.58
C LYS A 56 -5.43 -12.25 28.75
N GLN A 57 -4.19 -12.52 28.32
CA GLN A 57 -3.12 -11.54 28.43
C GLN A 57 -3.36 -10.32 27.51
N LEU A 58 -3.98 -10.52 26.35
CA LEU A 58 -4.38 -9.43 25.46
C LEU A 58 -5.50 -8.56 26.05
N THR A 59 -6.47 -9.14 26.76
CA THR A 59 -7.49 -8.35 27.47
C THR A 59 -6.86 -7.52 28.58
N ASP A 60 -6.00 -8.12 29.40
CA ASP A 60 -5.32 -7.41 30.49
C ASP A 60 -4.44 -6.24 29.95
N THR A 61 -3.79 -6.46 28.81
CA THR A 61 -2.98 -5.44 28.12
C THR A 61 -3.84 -4.30 27.56
N ARG A 62 -5.02 -4.59 27.02
CA ARG A 62 -5.96 -3.55 26.54
C ARG A 62 -6.45 -2.67 27.67
N ASP A 63 -6.82 -3.26 28.80
CA ASP A 63 -7.27 -2.51 29.96
C ASP A 63 -6.15 -1.64 30.56
N ALA A 64 -4.90 -2.12 30.54
CA ALA A 64 -3.74 -1.32 30.94
C ALA A 64 -3.46 -0.16 29.97
N LEU A 65 -3.59 -0.39 28.67
CA LEU A 65 -3.44 0.65 27.64
C LEU A 65 -4.50 1.75 27.77
N GLU A 66 -5.75 1.40 28.06
CA GLU A 66 -6.82 2.37 28.29
C GLU A 66 -6.50 3.25 29.50
N ARG A 67 -6.09 2.64 30.62
CA ARG A 67 -5.67 3.38 31.82
C ARG A 67 -4.51 4.32 31.58
N ILE A 68 -3.45 3.87 30.89
CA ILE A 68 -2.31 4.73 30.58
C ILE A 68 -2.72 5.85 29.61
N SER A 69 -3.61 5.58 28.67
CA SER A 69 -4.14 6.60 27.76
C SER A 69 -4.92 7.69 28.51
N ASP A 70 -5.69 7.32 29.53
CA ASP A 70 -6.38 8.27 30.39
C ASP A 70 -5.41 9.10 31.24
N LEU A 71 -4.37 8.48 31.80
CA LEU A 71 -3.32 9.19 32.55
C LEU A 71 -2.57 10.18 31.66
N ILE A 72 -2.27 9.81 30.42
CA ILE A 72 -1.68 10.70 29.42
C ILE A 72 -2.61 11.89 29.17
N ARG A 73 -3.91 11.66 28.92
CA ARG A 73 -4.88 12.74 28.68
C ARG A 73 -4.93 13.73 29.84
N ARG A 74 -4.91 13.25 31.09
CA ARG A 74 -4.89 14.08 32.30
C ARG A 74 -3.59 14.88 32.44
N LYS A 75 -2.42 14.26 32.22
CA LYS A 75 -1.14 15.00 32.27
C LYS A 75 -1.04 16.05 31.17
N THR A 76 -1.58 15.77 29.98
CA THR A 76 -1.61 16.73 28.87
C THR A 76 -2.51 17.93 29.18
N SER A 77 -3.67 17.73 29.85
CA SER A 77 -4.50 18.87 30.28
C SER A 77 -3.79 19.74 31.33
N ASP A 78 -2.95 19.14 32.14
CA ASP A 78 -2.18 19.82 33.19
C ASP A 78 -0.85 20.41 32.68
N ASN A 79 -0.58 20.35 31.35
CA ASN A 79 0.69 20.73 30.71
C ASN A 79 1.94 20.07 31.35
N ALA A 80 1.78 18.86 31.89
CA ALA A 80 2.86 18.10 32.50
C ALA A 80 3.53 17.15 31.50
N ASP A 81 4.80 16.83 31.74
CA ASP A 81 5.56 15.90 30.90
C ASP A 81 4.95 14.49 30.90
N SER A 82 4.50 14.05 29.72
CA SER A 82 3.89 12.74 29.50
C SER A 82 4.79 11.77 28.74
N THR A 83 6.04 12.15 28.44
CA THR A 83 7.01 11.39 27.63
C THR A 83 7.23 9.97 28.13
N VAL A 84 7.38 9.77 29.45
CA VAL A 84 7.53 8.44 30.09
C VAL A 84 6.26 7.60 29.96
N LEU A 85 5.08 8.21 30.05
CA LEU A 85 3.83 7.46 29.85
C LEU A 85 3.63 7.08 28.38
N GLN A 86 4.07 7.94 27.45
CA GLN A 86 4.03 7.65 26.02
C GLN A 86 4.97 6.49 25.65
N SER A 87 6.20 6.46 26.19
CA SER A 87 7.11 5.34 25.95
C SER A 87 6.55 4.02 26.49
N ILE A 88 5.98 4.03 27.70
CA ILE A 88 5.31 2.85 28.28
C ILE A 88 4.12 2.44 27.43
N LYS A 89 3.29 3.39 26.97
CA LYS A 89 2.16 3.11 26.08
C LYS A 89 2.61 2.42 24.81
N SER A 90 3.64 2.95 24.12
CA SER A 90 4.18 2.37 22.89
C SER A 90 4.75 0.97 23.12
N TYR A 91 5.38 0.72 24.26
CA TYR A 91 5.84 -0.62 24.63
C TYR A 91 4.69 -1.60 24.88
N LEU A 92 3.63 -1.18 25.58
CA LEU A 92 2.45 -2.02 25.78
C LEU A 92 1.70 -2.28 24.46
N GLU A 93 1.68 -1.30 23.55
CA GLU A 93 1.19 -1.49 22.18
C GLU A 93 2.03 -2.54 21.45
N PHE A 94 3.36 -2.48 21.55
CA PHE A 94 4.25 -3.50 21.02
C PHE A 94 3.93 -4.90 21.55
N LEU A 95 3.82 -5.06 22.88
CA LEU A 95 3.46 -6.36 23.50
C LEU A 95 2.10 -6.87 23.01
N LYS A 96 1.09 -5.98 22.93
CA LYS A 96 -0.23 -6.32 22.39
C LYS A 96 -0.14 -6.82 20.95
N MET A 97 0.65 -6.16 20.11
CA MET A 97 0.78 -6.55 18.69
C MET A 97 1.48 -7.89 18.55
N LEU A 98 2.59 -8.11 19.27
CA LEU A 98 3.29 -9.39 19.29
C LEU A 98 2.39 -10.52 19.79
N GLY A 99 1.66 -10.28 20.89
CA GLY A 99 0.69 -11.23 21.43
C GLY A 99 -0.47 -11.54 20.48
N THR A 100 -0.93 -10.54 19.71
CA THR A 100 -1.98 -10.74 18.71
C THR A 100 -1.47 -11.61 17.56
N ALA A 101 -0.23 -11.43 17.11
CA ALA A 101 0.39 -12.30 16.13
C ALA A 101 0.52 -13.74 16.65
N SER A 102 1.05 -13.95 17.87
CA SER A 102 1.16 -15.28 18.48
C SER A 102 -0.19 -15.96 18.67
N ARG A 103 -1.26 -15.21 19.01
CA ARG A 103 -2.63 -15.75 19.04
C ARG A 103 -3.09 -16.26 17.68
N TYR A 104 -2.86 -15.50 16.61
CA TYR A 104 -3.21 -15.95 15.26
C TYR A 104 -2.42 -17.19 14.84
N LEU A 105 -1.16 -17.30 15.25
CA LEU A 105 -0.35 -18.50 15.00
C LEU A 105 -0.88 -19.72 15.74
N ALA A 106 -1.30 -19.57 17.01
CA ALA A 106 -1.99 -20.63 17.75
C ALA A 106 -3.34 -21.02 17.11
N MET A 107 -4.08 -20.05 16.55
CA MET A 107 -5.27 -20.32 15.75
C MET A 107 -4.95 -21.17 14.52
N ILE A 108 -3.86 -20.87 13.81
CA ILE A 108 -3.42 -21.64 12.65
C ILE A 108 -3.09 -23.08 13.05
N GLU A 109 -2.39 -23.30 14.16
CA GLU A 109 -2.12 -24.65 14.69
C GLU A 109 -3.41 -25.40 15.02
N ASN A 110 -4.37 -24.73 15.67
CA ASN A 110 -5.67 -25.33 15.96
C ASN A 110 -6.42 -25.69 14.67
N THR A 111 -6.47 -24.79 13.68
CA THR A 111 -7.13 -25.06 12.38
C THR A 111 -6.44 -26.18 11.60
N LYS A 112 -5.13 -26.37 11.74
CA LYS A 112 -4.42 -27.53 11.18
C LYS A 112 -4.82 -28.86 11.84
N SER A 113 -5.10 -28.83 13.15
CA SER A 113 -5.54 -30.02 13.89
C SER A 113 -7.01 -30.41 13.59
N GLU A 114 -7.80 -29.48 13.06
CA GLU A 114 -9.19 -29.71 12.70
C GLU A 114 -9.30 -30.43 11.34
N LYS A 115 -10.10 -31.52 11.29
CA LYS A 115 -10.24 -32.39 10.10
C LYS A 115 -10.92 -31.74 8.88
N LYS A 116 -11.44 -30.52 9.00
CA LYS A 116 -12.23 -29.82 7.96
C LYS A 116 -11.75 -28.39 7.72
N SER A 117 -10.45 -28.18 7.55
CA SER A 117 -9.91 -26.86 7.23
C SER A 117 -9.85 -26.60 5.72
N LYS A 118 -10.30 -25.43 5.29
CA LYS A 118 -10.16 -25.01 3.88
C LYS A 118 -8.86 -24.23 3.71
N PRO A 119 -8.19 -24.30 2.54
CA PRO A 119 -7.01 -23.49 2.24
C PRO A 119 -7.24 -21.96 2.44
N GLN A 120 -8.48 -21.51 2.22
CA GLN A 120 -8.91 -20.12 2.39
C GLN A 120 -8.85 -19.64 3.85
N ASP A 121 -9.09 -20.53 4.82
CA ASP A 121 -9.05 -20.19 6.24
C ASP A 121 -7.62 -19.84 6.67
N PHE A 122 -6.65 -20.64 6.21
CA PHE A 122 -5.22 -20.38 6.43
C PHE A 122 -4.77 -19.09 5.76
N LEU A 123 -5.24 -18.80 4.54
CA LEU A 123 -4.90 -17.56 3.84
C LEU A 123 -5.29 -16.33 4.68
N ARG A 124 -6.53 -16.31 5.18
CA ARG A 124 -7.05 -15.22 6.00
C ARG A 124 -6.24 -15.03 7.28
N LEU A 125 -5.91 -16.11 7.97
CA LEU A 125 -5.13 -16.06 9.21
C LEU A 125 -3.70 -15.56 8.96
N TYR A 126 -3.01 -16.05 7.92
CA TYR A 126 -1.67 -15.56 7.58
C TYR A 126 -1.67 -14.11 7.11
N ASP A 127 -2.72 -13.66 6.41
CA ASP A 127 -2.89 -12.25 6.05
C ASP A 127 -2.99 -11.37 7.31
N SER A 128 -3.81 -11.76 8.29
CA SER A 128 -3.90 -11.04 9.57
C SER A 128 -2.57 -11.02 10.32
N VAL A 129 -1.80 -12.11 10.32
CA VAL A 129 -0.44 -12.14 10.93
C VAL A 129 0.49 -11.14 10.24
N ILE A 130 0.51 -11.13 8.91
CA ILE A 130 1.37 -10.22 8.12
C ILE A 130 0.98 -8.77 8.36
N GLU A 131 -0.32 -8.47 8.44
CA GLU A 131 -0.84 -7.12 8.71
C GLU A 131 -0.41 -6.62 10.09
N VAL A 132 -0.57 -7.45 11.13
CA VAL A 132 -0.11 -7.12 12.50
C VAL A 132 1.38 -6.81 12.53
N TYR A 133 2.22 -7.58 11.83
CA TYR A 133 3.66 -7.29 11.75
C TYR A 133 4.00 -6.01 10.96
N ARG A 134 3.21 -5.64 9.96
CA ARG A 134 3.39 -4.36 9.26
C ARG A 134 3.00 -3.18 10.13
N GLU A 135 1.91 -3.28 10.87
CA GLU A 135 1.49 -2.27 11.84
C GLU A 135 2.53 -2.12 12.96
N LEU A 136 3.11 -3.23 13.41
CA LEU A 136 4.20 -3.21 14.40
C LEU A 136 5.38 -2.35 13.93
N LEU A 137 5.79 -2.44 12.66
CA LEU A 137 6.88 -1.62 12.10
C LEU A 137 6.55 -0.12 12.06
N GLN A 138 5.28 0.26 12.15
CA GLN A 138 4.83 1.66 12.15
C GLN A 138 4.75 2.25 13.57
N LEU A 139 4.99 1.45 14.62
CA LEU A 139 4.93 1.94 16.00
C LEU A 139 6.09 2.91 16.30
N PRO A 140 5.81 4.01 17.02
CA PRO A 140 6.84 4.96 17.39
C PRO A 140 7.85 4.31 18.34
N GLY A 141 9.14 4.51 18.06
CA GLY A 141 10.23 3.94 18.85
C GLY A 141 10.83 2.64 18.29
N VAL A 142 10.17 1.97 17.34
CA VAL A 142 10.69 0.74 16.72
C VAL A 142 11.95 0.98 15.91
N GLU A 143 12.06 2.15 15.27
CA GLU A 143 13.19 2.54 14.43
C GLU A 143 14.55 2.52 15.15
N TYR A 144 14.54 2.68 16.48
CA TYR A 144 15.75 2.66 17.30
C TYR A 144 16.30 1.25 17.51
N ASP A 145 15.47 0.21 17.41
CA ASP A 145 15.89 -1.19 17.50
C ASP A 145 15.98 -1.85 16.11
N LYS A 146 17.18 -1.76 15.53
CA LYS A 146 17.48 -2.37 14.23
C LYS A 146 17.31 -3.89 14.24
N ASN A 147 17.54 -4.56 15.38
CA ASN A 147 17.40 -6.01 15.47
C ASN A 147 15.92 -6.40 15.40
N LEU A 148 15.05 -5.63 16.05
CA LEU A 148 13.61 -5.83 15.99
C LEU A 148 13.09 -5.61 14.57
N VAL A 149 13.46 -4.50 13.91
CA VAL A 149 13.05 -4.20 12.53
C VAL A 149 13.42 -5.34 11.58
N GLN A 150 14.69 -5.78 11.62
CA GLN A 150 15.16 -6.86 10.75
C GLN A 150 14.46 -8.20 11.05
N ALA A 151 14.20 -8.51 12.32
CA ALA A 151 13.44 -9.70 12.70
C ALA A 151 12.04 -9.68 12.10
N VAL A 152 11.31 -8.57 12.29
CA VAL A 152 9.92 -8.44 11.85
C VAL A 152 9.82 -8.46 10.32
N GLU A 153 10.73 -7.82 9.60
CA GLU A 153 10.81 -7.92 8.14
C GLU A 153 11.05 -9.36 7.65
N ALA A 154 11.90 -10.11 8.36
CA ALA A 154 12.13 -11.51 8.06
C ALA A 154 10.89 -12.38 8.37
N LYS A 155 10.18 -12.11 9.46
CA LYS A 155 8.90 -12.76 9.80
C LYS A 155 7.85 -12.50 8.72
N ILE A 156 7.75 -11.27 8.21
CA ILE A 156 6.83 -10.93 7.12
C ILE A 156 7.12 -11.79 5.89
N GLU A 157 8.38 -11.92 5.45
CA GLU A 157 8.70 -12.80 4.32
C GLU A 157 8.48 -14.29 4.62
N TYR A 158 8.78 -14.72 5.85
CA TYR A 158 8.51 -16.07 6.31
C TYR A 158 7.03 -16.42 6.15
N TYR A 159 6.12 -15.64 6.72
CA TYR A 159 4.68 -15.91 6.64
C TYR A 159 4.10 -15.66 5.25
N ARG A 160 4.69 -14.76 4.44
CA ARG A 160 4.34 -14.61 3.01
C ARG A 160 4.57 -15.90 2.22
N ALA A 161 5.59 -16.70 2.56
CA ALA A 161 5.83 -17.98 1.91
C ALA A 161 4.70 -18.98 2.21
N PHE A 162 4.30 -19.13 3.48
CA PHE A 162 3.16 -19.97 3.88
C PHE A 162 1.85 -19.50 3.25
N ARG A 163 1.59 -18.20 3.25
CA ARG A 163 0.42 -17.62 2.58
C ARG A 163 0.39 -17.97 1.09
N CYS A 164 1.53 -17.86 0.39
CA CYS A 164 1.62 -18.16 -1.04
C CYS A 164 1.33 -19.63 -1.34
N HIS A 165 1.79 -20.55 -0.47
CA HIS A 165 1.47 -21.97 -0.57
C HIS A 165 -0.04 -22.23 -0.42
N HIS A 166 -0.68 -21.69 0.63
CA HIS A 166 -2.13 -21.89 0.82
C HIS A 166 -2.98 -21.21 -0.27
N MET A 167 -2.51 -20.09 -0.82
CA MET A 167 -3.11 -19.48 -1.99
C MET A 167 -3.06 -20.45 -3.18
N ALA A 168 -1.89 -21.01 -3.50
CA ALA A 168 -1.74 -22.00 -4.56
C ALA A 168 -2.63 -23.24 -4.33
N ALA A 169 -2.72 -23.73 -3.09
CA ALA A 169 -3.60 -24.83 -2.72
C ALA A 169 -5.09 -24.49 -2.91
N ALA A 170 -5.51 -23.25 -2.65
CA ALA A 170 -6.88 -22.79 -2.93
C ALA A 170 -7.19 -22.82 -4.44
N TYR A 171 -6.27 -22.37 -5.30
CA TYR A 171 -6.42 -22.44 -6.76
C TYR A 171 -6.43 -23.89 -7.26
N ALA A 172 -5.61 -24.76 -6.67
CA ALA A 172 -5.61 -26.19 -6.99
C ALA A 172 -6.93 -26.88 -6.59
N ALA A 173 -7.56 -26.43 -5.50
CA ALA A 173 -8.88 -26.92 -5.07
C ALA A 173 -10.03 -26.41 -5.94
N LEU A 174 -9.83 -25.34 -6.71
CA LEU A 174 -10.76 -24.79 -7.71
C LEU A 174 -10.46 -25.31 -9.12
N SER A 175 -9.62 -26.33 -9.25
CA SER A 175 -9.23 -26.97 -10.53
C SER A 175 -8.56 -26.02 -11.53
N ARG A 176 -8.12 -24.83 -11.08
CA ARG A 176 -7.30 -23.87 -11.83
C ARG A 176 -5.82 -24.25 -11.75
N PHE A 177 -5.49 -25.42 -12.30
CA PHE A 177 -4.16 -26.02 -12.13
C PHE A 177 -3.03 -25.20 -12.77
N GLY A 178 -3.28 -24.50 -13.88
CA GLY A 178 -2.27 -23.64 -14.52
C GLY A 178 -1.75 -22.55 -13.59
N GLU A 179 -2.66 -21.84 -12.94
CA GLU A 179 -2.33 -20.78 -11.98
C GLU A 179 -1.78 -21.34 -10.67
N ALA A 180 -2.34 -22.46 -10.18
CA ALA A 180 -1.84 -23.12 -8.99
C ALA A 180 -0.34 -23.48 -9.15
N VAL A 181 0.05 -24.03 -10.30
CA VAL A 181 1.45 -24.36 -10.60
C VAL A 181 2.34 -23.11 -10.57
N ALA A 182 1.94 -22.02 -11.21
CA ALA A 182 2.70 -20.76 -11.20
C ALA A 182 2.84 -20.20 -9.77
N LEU A 183 1.78 -20.29 -8.97
CA LEU A 183 1.79 -19.86 -7.57
C LEU A 183 2.67 -20.76 -6.68
N PHE A 184 2.71 -22.08 -6.92
CA PHE A 184 3.63 -22.97 -6.21
C PHE A 184 5.10 -22.66 -6.55
N GLU A 185 5.41 -22.36 -7.81
CA GLU A 185 6.77 -21.94 -8.21
C GLU A 185 7.18 -20.63 -7.53
N ARG A 186 6.25 -19.67 -7.46
CA ARG A 186 6.45 -18.43 -6.70
C ARG A 186 6.62 -18.70 -5.20
N ALA A 187 5.88 -19.64 -4.63
CA ALA A 187 6.04 -20.02 -3.23
C ALA A 187 7.44 -20.59 -2.95
N LEU A 188 7.98 -21.44 -3.84
CA LEU A 188 9.35 -21.96 -3.74
C LEU A 188 10.41 -20.85 -3.79
N GLN A 189 10.23 -19.85 -4.66
CA GLN A 189 11.11 -18.68 -4.70
C GLN A 189 11.09 -17.92 -3.37
N ARG A 190 9.89 -17.62 -2.85
CA ARG A 190 9.76 -16.94 -1.55
C ARG A 190 10.35 -17.74 -0.40
N ILE A 191 10.25 -19.08 -0.42
CA ILE A 191 10.88 -19.94 0.59
C ILE A 191 12.41 -19.82 0.53
N LYS A 192 13.00 -19.78 -0.67
CA LYS A 192 14.45 -19.57 -0.84
C LYS A 192 14.88 -18.20 -0.28
N ASP A 193 14.13 -17.15 -0.60
CA ASP A 193 14.41 -15.80 -0.12
C ASP A 193 14.28 -15.71 1.41
N ALA A 194 13.23 -16.30 1.98
CA ALA A 194 12.99 -16.35 3.42
C ALA A 194 14.10 -17.12 4.15
N LYS A 195 14.56 -18.26 3.60
CA LYS A 195 15.74 -18.99 4.13
C LYS A 195 16.99 -18.14 4.09
N GLY A 196 17.22 -17.41 3.00
CA GLY A 196 18.33 -16.47 2.87
C GLY A 196 18.30 -15.39 3.96
N LYS A 197 17.14 -14.76 4.18
CA LYS A 197 16.95 -13.77 5.25
C LYS A 197 17.14 -14.37 6.66
N LEU A 198 16.57 -15.54 6.92
CA LEU A 198 16.66 -16.22 8.22
C LEU A 198 18.09 -16.64 8.54
N SER A 199 18.88 -17.05 7.53
CA SER A 199 20.28 -17.41 7.73
C SER A 199 21.17 -16.25 8.19
N LYS A 200 20.83 -15.02 7.80
CA LYS A 200 21.53 -13.79 8.19
C LYS A 200 21.20 -13.33 9.61
N LEU A 201 20.07 -13.80 10.16
CA LEU A 201 19.52 -13.37 11.45
C LEU A 201 19.64 -14.45 12.54
N LYS A 202 20.51 -15.44 12.35
CA LYS A 202 20.77 -16.48 13.36
C LYS A 202 21.33 -15.83 14.63
N GLY A 203 20.57 -15.93 15.73
CA GLY A 203 20.95 -15.36 17.04
C GLY A 203 20.14 -14.14 17.46
N ASN A 204 19.16 -13.70 16.66
CA ASN A 204 18.25 -12.62 17.06
C ASN A 204 17.20 -13.11 18.07
N SER A 205 17.11 -12.46 19.24
CA SER A 205 16.21 -12.82 20.34
C SER A 205 14.72 -12.85 19.97
N TYR A 206 14.32 -12.13 18.91
CA TYR A 206 12.94 -12.02 18.45
C TYR A 206 12.52 -13.13 17.46
N MET A 207 13.44 -14.01 17.06
CA MET A 207 13.20 -15.11 16.09
C MET A 207 13.10 -16.46 16.82
N GLN A 208 12.00 -16.67 17.57
CA GLN A 208 11.83 -17.85 18.43
C GLN A 208 10.97 -18.94 17.79
N GLU A 209 9.96 -18.57 16.99
CA GLU A 209 8.97 -19.51 16.45
C GLU A 209 9.32 -19.96 15.02
N GLU A 210 10.05 -19.13 14.27
CA GLU A 210 10.32 -19.31 12.85
C GLU A 210 11.61 -20.11 12.60
N THR A 211 11.45 -21.38 12.19
CA THR A 211 12.59 -22.28 11.98
C THR A 211 12.90 -22.52 10.51
N VAL A 212 14.19 -22.69 10.19
CA VAL A 212 14.65 -23.10 8.84
C VAL A 212 14.05 -24.46 8.47
N GLN A 213 13.85 -25.34 9.46
CA GLN A 213 13.28 -26.67 9.29
C GLN A 213 11.81 -26.61 8.85
N ALA A 214 11.00 -25.72 9.43
CA ALA A 214 9.63 -25.52 8.98
C ALA A 214 9.56 -25.06 7.50
N LEU A 215 10.50 -24.19 7.07
CA LEU A 215 10.61 -23.80 5.66
C LEU A 215 11.13 -24.92 4.74
N THR A 216 11.94 -25.85 5.23
CA THR A 216 12.32 -27.04 4.44
C THR A 216 11.14 -27.98 4.26
N ASN A 217 10.36 -28.21 5.31
CA ASN A 217 9.17 -29.05 5.25
C ASN A 217 8.11 -28.43 4.32
N LEU A 218 7.88 -27.12 4.44
CA LEU A 218 7.00 -26.40 3.51
C LEU A 218 7.49 -26.51 2.06
N ALA A 219 8.80 -26.44 1.81
CA ALA A 219 9.34 -26.60 0.45
C ALA A 219 9.02 -27.99 -0.12
N THR A 220 9.14 -29.04 0.70
CA THR A 220 8.80 -30.40 0.27
C THR A 220 7.30 -30.56 0.00
N GLU A 221 6.44 -29.99 0.85
CA GLU A 221 4.99 -30.01 0.65
C GLU A 221 4.57 -29.24 -0.61
N VAL A 222 5.15 -28.06 -0.82
CA VAL A 222 4.93 -27.24 -2.02
C VAL A 222 5.37 -27.99 -3.27
N GLU A 223 6.52 -28.65 -3.25
CA GLU A 223 7.02 -29.39 -4.41
C GLU A 223 6.12 -30.59 -4.75
N GLN A 224 5.68 -31.34 -3.74
CA GLN A 224 4.72 -32.43 -3.91
C GLN A 224 3.40 -31.93 -4.49
N ALA A 225 2.84 -30.86 -3.93
CA ALA A 225 1.61 -30.25 -4.41
C ALA A 225 1.76 -29.68 -5.85
N ARG A 226 2.93 -29.12 -6.17
CA ARG A 226 3.25 -28.62 -7.52
C ARG A 226 3.25 -29.75 -8.54
N ILE A 227 3.92 -30.87 -8.24
CA ILE A 227 3.98 -32.03 -9.13
C ILE A 227 2.57 -32.61 -9.31
N ALA A 228 1.79 -32.75 -8.23
CA ALA A 228 0.41 -33.20 -8.30
C ALA A 228 -0.45 -32.27 -9.17
N ALA A 229 -0.34 -30.95 -9.00
CA ALA A 229 -1.07 -29.98 -9.81
C ALA A 229 -0.63 -30.02 -11.30
N LYS A 230 0.67 -30.20 -11.59
CA LYS A 230 1.17 -30.39 -12.96
C LYS A 230 0.62 -31.67 -13.60
N ALA A 231 0.60 -32.77 -12.87
CA ALA A 231 0.04 -34.03 -13.35
C ALA A 231 -1.46 -33.90 -13.65
N LYS A 232 -2.23 -33.27 -12.76
CA LYS A 232 -3.67 -33.00 -12.98
C LYS A 232 -3.92 -32.10 -14.19
N ARG A 233 -3.11 -31.04 -14.35
CA ARG A 233 -3.18 -30.17 -15.53
C ARG A 233 -2.95 -30.94 -16.84
N LEU A 234 -1.94 -31.81 -16.87
CA LEU A 234 -1.64 -32.63 -18.05
C LEU A 234 -2.73 -33.68 -18.31
N ALA A 235 -3.31 -34.26 -17.26
CA ALA A 235 -4.42 -35.20 -17.38
C ALA A 235 -5.67 -34.53 -17.98
N SER A 236 -6.04 -33.33 -17.50
CA SER A 236 -7.12 -32.52 -18.11
C SER A 236 -6.79 -32.15 -19.56
N ALA A 237 -5.58 -31.67 -19.85
CA ALA A 237 -5.18 -31.35 -21.22
C ALA A 237 -5.18 -32.57 -22.18
N ALA A 238 -5.02 -33.78 -21.65
CA ALA A 238 -5.09 -35.02 -22.42
C ALA A 238 -6.52 -35.60 -22.55
N GLY A 239 -7.53 -34.93 -21.98
CA GLY A 239 -8.92 -35.43 -21.95
C GLY A 239 -9.12 -36.65 -21.04
N ILE A 240 -8.20 -36.88 -20.10
CA ILE A 240 -8.24 -37.98 -19.10
C ILE A 240 -8.72 -37.43 -17.74
N GLY A 241 -9.06 -36.14 -17.65
CA GLY A 241 -9.58 -35.49 -16.46
C GLY A 241 -11.03 -35.87 -16.17
N ASP A 242 -11.41 -35.83 -14.89
CA ASP A 242 -12.80 -35.97 -14.47
C ASP A 242 -13.61 -34.77 -15.03
N GLU A 243 -14.66 -35.01 -15.83
CA GLU A 243 -15.51 -33.94 -16.43
C GLU A 243 -16.17 -33.02 -15.39
N THR A 244 -16.13 -33.40 -14.11
CA THR A 244 -16.58 -32.59 -12.98
C THR A 244 -15.63 -31.44 -12.65
N ASP A 245 -14.32 -31.56 -12.92
CA ASP A 245 -13.31 -30.53 -12.64
C ASP A 245 -13.30 -29.42 -13.70
N GLU A 246 -13.55 -29.75 -14.97
CA GLU A 246 -13.62 -28.76 -16.07
C GLU A 246 -14.87 -27.88 -15.98
N ASN A 247 -15.99 -28.44 -15.51
CA ASN A 247 -17.21 -27.66 -15.25
C ASN A 247 -17.10 -26.72 -14.03
N ALA A 248 -16.17 -26.99 -13.10
CA ALA A 248 -15.89 -26.13 -11.94
C ALA A 248 -14.91 -25.01 -12.27
N ALA A 249 -13.91 -25.29 -13.12
CA ALA A 249 -13.00 -24.31 -13.67
C ALA A 249 -13.61 -23.61 -14.90
N ARG A 250 -14.83 -23.04 -14.77
CA ARG A 250 -15.40 -22.20 -15.83
C ARG A 250 -14.39 -21.11 -16.16
N GLU A 251 -13.80 -21.15 -17.36
CA GLU A 251 -13.08 -20.02 -17.91
C GLU A 251 -14.08 -18.86 -17.97
N ILE A 252 -14.00 -17.96 -16.99
CA ILE A 252 -14.79 -16.74 -17.01
C ILE A 252 -14.11 -15.85 -18.04
N ASP A 253 -14.73 -15.71 -19.20
CA ASP A 253 -14.24 -14.81 -20.23
C ASP A 253 -14.44 -13.37 -19.76
N ASP A 254 -13.35 -12.79 -19.26
CA ASP A 254 -13.30 -11.43 -18.69
C ASP A 254 -13.20 -10.33 -19.78
N ARG A 255 -13.24 -10.66 -21.07
CA ARG A 255 -13.27 -9.65 -22.15
C ARG A 255 -14.54 -8.79 -22.04
N PRO A 256 -14.46 -7.47 -22.27
CA PRO A 256 -15.62 -6.62 -22.15
C PRO A 256 -16.65 -6.97 -23.22
N LEU A 257 -17.93 -6.92 -22.86
CA LEU A 257 -19.04 -7.28 -23.74
C LEU A 257 -18.99 -6.54 -25.09
N ILE A 258 -18.53 -5.29 -25.08
CA ILE A 258 -18.38 -4.45 -26.30
C ILE A 258 -17.46 -5.08 -27.36
N ASP A 259 -16.43 -5.82 -26.95
CA ASP A 259 -15.47 -6.46 -27.86
C ASP A 259 -15.99 -7.80 -28.40
N THR A 260 -17.04 -8.34 -27.79
CA THR A 260 -17.48 -9.73 -27.96
C THR A 260 -18.97 -9.82 -28.30
N LEU A 261 -19.56 -8.74 -28.81
CA LEU A 261 -20.98 -8.64 -29.19
C LEU A 261 -21.43 -9.71 -30.20
N ALA A 262 -20.50 -10.24 -31.00
CA ALA A 262 -20.77 -11.27 -32.01
C ALA A 262 -20.77 -12.70 -31.43
N GLU A 263 -20.32 -12.89 -30.20
CA GLU A 263 -20.19 -14.20 -29.55
C GLU A 263 -21.37 -14.43 -28.59
N TRP A 264 -22.04 -15.58 -28.67
CA TRP A 264 -23.03 -15.95 -27.66
C TRP A 264 -22.33 -16.37 -26.37
N ARG A 265 -22.59 -15.65 -25.27
CA ARG A 265 -21.97 -15.88 -23.96
C ARG A 265 -23.02 -16.08 -22.89
N GLN A 266 -22.87 -17.14 -22.10
CA GLN A 266 -23.72 -17.40 -20.96
C GLN A 266 -23.08 -16.86 -19.68
N TRP A 267 -23.57 -15.71 -19.20
CA TRP A 267 -23.19 -15.18 -17.90
C TRP A 267 -24.10 -15.69 -16.79
N ASP A 268 -23.51 -16.25 -15.74
CA ASP A 268 -24.20 -16.54 -14.50
C ASP A 268 -24.27 -15.26 -13.64
N VAL A 269 -25.26 -14.42 -13.95
CA VAL A 269 -25.48 -13.13 -13.30
C VAL A 269 -25.71 -13.28 -11.79
N ALA A 270 -26.37 -14.36 -11.38
CA ALA A 270 -26.69 -14.62 -9.97
C ALA A 270 -25.43 -14.91 -9.14
N THR A 271 -24.46 -15.63 -9.71
CA THR A 271 -23.19 -15.92 -9.05
C THR A 271 -22.26 -14.70 -9.07
N ALA A 272 -22.18 -13.98 -10.20
CA ALA A 272 -21.36 -12.77 -10.31
C ALA A 272 -21.75 -11.67 -9.30
N LEU A 273 -23.07 -11.46 -9.11
CA LEU A 273 -23.60 -10.51 -8.13
C LEU A 273 -23.26 -10.89 -6.68
N LYS A 274 -23.22 -12.19 -6.35
CA LYS A 274 -22.83 -12.67 -5.01
C LYS A 274 -21.34 -12.46 -4.73
N GLU A 275 -20.49 -12.64 -5.73
CA GLU A 275 -19.04 -12.44 -5.61
C GLU A 275 -18.62 -10.96 -5.70
N LYS A 276 -19.57 -10.02 -5.87
CA LYS A 276 -19.30 -8.61 -6.18
C LYS A 276 -18.37 -8.44 -7.38
N ARG A 277 -18.42 -9.36 -8.35
CA ARG A 277 -17.71 -9.18 -9.61
C ARG A 277 -18.46 -8.16 -10.46
N ASN A 278 -17.75 -7.15 -10.94
CA ASN A 278 -18.28 -6.26 -11.96
C ASN A 278 -18.34 -7.03 -13.28
N ILE A 279 -19.50 -7.01 -13.94
CA ILE A 279 -19.63 -7.55 -15.30
C ILE A 279 -18.89 -6.58 -16.23
N PRO A 280 -17.83 -7.00 -16.93
CA PRO A 280 -17.09 -6.11 -17.82
C PRO A 280 -17.95 -5.85 -19.06
N VAL A 281 -18.66 -4.72 -19.09
CA VAL A 281 -19.50 -4.33 -20.25
C VAL A 281 -18.65 -3.56 -21.26
N ALA A 282 -17.94 -2.56 -20.78
CA ALA A 282 -17.04 -1.71 -21.55
C ALA A 282 -15.94 -1.17 -20.63
N GLU A 283 -14.78 -0.85 -21.19
CA GLU A 283 -13.69 -0.20 -20.46
C GLU A 283 -14.05 1.25 -20.11
N MET A 284 -13.89 1.62 -18.84
CA MET A 284 -14.18 2.96 -18.35
C MET A 284 -12.99 3.49 -17.51
N PRO A 285 -12.45 4.68 -17.82
CA PRO A 285 -12.85 5.57 -18.92
C PRO A 285 -12.47 5.02 -20.31
N PRO A 286 -13.14 5.48 -21.39
CA PRO A 286 -12.78 5.07 -22.74
C PRO A 286 -11.29 5.35 -23.03
N PRO A 287 -10.60 4.49 -23.79
CA PRO A 287 -9.21 4.73 -24.15
C PRO A 287 -9.07 6.05 -24.92
N PHE A 288 -8.03 6.81 -24.60
CA PHE A 288 -7.76 8.08 -25.29
C PHE A 288 -7.42 7.81 -26.75
N ILE A 289 -8.27 8.28 -27.65
CA ILE A 289 -7.98 8.35 -29.07
C ILE A 289 -7.29 9.67 -29.38
N LEU A 290 -6.27 9.64 -30.24
CA LEU A 290 -5.63 10.85 -30.75
C LEU A 290 -6.67 11.63 -31.56
N MET A 291 -7.07 12.80 -31.08
CA MET A 291 -7.92 13.66 -31.89
C MET A 291 -7.09 14.25 -33.03
N PRO A 292 -7.56 14.17 -34.29
CA PRO A 292 -6.93 14.89 -35.37
C PRO A 292 -6.95 16.38 -35.05
N ASN A 293 -5.80 17.04 -35.17
CA ASN A 293 -5.70 18.49 -34.98
C ASN A 293 -6.66 19.19 -35.95
N LYS A 294 -7.38 20.20 -35.46
CA LYS A 294 -8.28 21.01 -36.28
C LYS A 294 -7.54 21.43 -37.56
N PRO A 295 -8.11 21.20 -38.76
CA PRO A 295 -7.44 21.57 -40.01
C PRO A 295 -7.18 23.08 -40.01
N LEU A 296 -6.01 23.49 -40.51
CA LEU A 296 -5.68 24.91 -40.62
C LEU A 296 -6.70 25.59 -41.55
N PHE A 297 -7.36 26.61 -41.02
CA PHE A 297 -8.25 27.49 -41.78
C PHE A 297 -7.71 28.90 -41.67
N PHE A 298 -7.29 29.48 -42.79
CA PHE A 298 -6.78 30.85 -42.84
C PHE A 298 -7.91 31.81 -43.17
N ASP A 299 -8.06 32.85 -42.35
CA ASP A 299 -8.97 33.95 -42.68
C ASP A 299 -8.31 34.90 -43.69
N LEU A 300 -8.55 34.63 -44.98
CA LEU A 300 -8.01 35.43 -46.08
C LEU A 300 -8.71 36.79 -46.21
N ALA A 301 -9.89 36.98 -45.62
CA ALA A 301 -10.63 38.24 -45.73
C ALA A 301 -9.88 39.39 -45.05
N LEU A 302 -9.10 39.09 -44.00
CA LEU A 302 -8.27 40.07 -43.30
C LEU A 302 -7.24 40.74 -44.24
N ASN A 303 -6.73 40.02 -45.25
CA ASN A 303 -5.76 40.55 -46.21
C ASN A 303 -6.36 41.65 -47.12
N HIS A 304 -7.68 41.71 -47.20
CA HIS A 304 -8.40 42.67 -48.03
C HIS A 304 -8.77 43.96 -47.27
N ILE A 305 -8.52 44.03 -45.96
CA ILE A 305 -8.66 45.27 -45.20
C ILE A 305 -7.43 46.15 -45.48
N LYS A 306 -7.56 47.03 -46.47
CA LYS A 306 -6.55 48.04 -46.82
C LYS A 306 -7.07 49.43 -46.53
N MET A 307 -6.17 50.33 -46.13
CA MET A 307 -6.50 51.74 -46.03
C MET A 307 -6.91 52.26 -47.42
N PRO A 308 -7.95 53.10 -47.50
CA PRO A 308 -8.29 53.74 -48.76
C PRO A 308 -7.13 54.64 -49.21
N ASP A 309 -7.05 54.89 -50.51
CA ASP A 309 -6.13 55.88 -51.08
C ASP A 309 -6.44 57.27 -50.50
N LEU A 310 -5.41 57.96 -50.00
CA LEU A 310 -5.54 59.22 -49.27
C LEU A 310 -4.94 60.42 -50.03
N GLU A 311 -4.38 60.19 -51.22
CA GLU A 311 -3.73 61.21 -52.05
C GLU A 311 -4.64 62.44 -52.28
N ASP A 312 -5.92 62.22 -52.60
CA ASP A 312 -6.91 63.28 -52.80
C ASP A 312 -7.18 64.13 -51.55
N ARG A 313 -7.06 63.52 -50.36
CA ARG A 313 -7.23 64.22 -49.08
C ARG A 313 -5.99 65.01 -48.69
N LEU A 314 -4.81 64.52 -49.06
CA LEU A 314 -3.53 65.21 -48.82
C LEU A 314 -3.43 66.49 -49.66
N VAL A 315 -3.85 66.46 -50.92
CA VAL A 315 -3.87 67.65 -51.80
C VAL A 315 -4.76 68.75 -51.23
N LYS A 316 -5.96 68.41 -50.76
CA LYS A 316 -6.90 69.36 -50.14
C LYS A 316 -6.36 70.02 -48.86
N CYS A 317 -5.58 69.28 -48.07
CA CYS A 317 -4.96 69.83 -46.86
C CYS A 317 -3.82 70.81 -47.16
N ILE A 318 -3.09 70.62 -48.26
CA ILE A 318 -1.97 71.48 -48.65
C ILE A 318 -2.47 72.79 -49.27
N GLU A 319 -3.51 72.74 -50.11
CA GLU A 319 -4.07 73.93 -50.78
C GLU A 319 -4.82 74.88 -49.82
N GLY A 320 -5.33 74.38 -48.68
CA GLY A 320 -6.03 75.20 -47.67
C GLY A 320 -5.14 76.01 -46.71
N SER A 321 -3.80 75.96 -46.85
CA SER A 321 -2.86 76.44 -45.82
C SER A 321 -1.93 77.59 -46.24
N LYS A 322 -2.45 78.63 -46.93
CA LYS A 322 -1.71 79.88 -47.18
C LYS A 322 -2.43 81.14 -46.65
N THR A 323 -2.38 81.37 -45.33
CA THR A 323 -2.30 82.70 -44.66
C THR A 323 -1.77 82.57 -43.22
N ILE A 324 -0.43 82.64 -43.09
CA ILE A 324 0.51 83.22 -42.07
C ILE A 324 -0.02 83.60 -40.64
N PRO A 325 0.84 83.69 -39.59
CA PRO A 325 1.66 82.68 -38.88
C PRO A 325 1.44 82.69 -37.35
N VAL A 326 1.77 81.59 -36.64
CA VAL A 326 2.29 81.69 -35.25
C VAL A 326 3.41 80.67 -35.06
N SER A 327 4.55 81.17 -34.59
CA SER A 327 5.76 80.44 -34.23
C SER A 327 5.51 79.35 -33.19
N LYS A 328 6.20 78.21 -33.32
CA LYS A 328 7.24 77.79 -32.35
C LYS A 328 7.75 76.38 -32.68
N LYS A 329 9.09 76.29 -32.65
CA LYS A 329 9.88 75.10 -32.28
C LYS A 329 9.38 73.76 -32.82
N ALA A 330 9.94 73.34 -33.96
CA ALA A 330 10.39 71.98 -34.22
C ALA A 330 10.60 71.79 -35.73
N ALA A 331 11.61 72.40 -36.33
CA ALA A 331 12.02 72.05 -37.67
C ALA A 331 13.41 72.61 -37.98
N GLU A 332 14.46 72.00 -37.42
CA GLU A 332 15.77 71.94 -38.08
C GLU A 332 16.66 70.90 -37.39
N ALA A 333 16.28 69.64 -37.54
CA ALA A 333 17.17 68.50 -37.32
C ALA A 333 16.87 67.31 -38.26
N ALA A 334 16.12 67.54 -39.34
CA ALA A 334 15.71 66.48 -40.28
C ALA A 334 16.13 66.77 -41.74
N LYS A 335 17.30 67.41 -41.92
CA LYS A 335 18.02 67.41 -43.20
C LYS A 335 19.47 67.00 -42.98
N ALA A 336 19.65 65.74 -42.62
CA ALA A 336 20.89 65.03 -42.90
C ALA A 336 20.56 63.53 -43.04
N LYS A 337 20.82 63.01 -44.24
CA LYS A 337 21.05 61.60 -44.56
C LYS A 337 19.80 60.70 -44.67
N GLY A 338 19.12 60.84 -45.82
CA GLY A 338 18.59 59.67 -46.50
C GLY A 338 19.72 59.00 -47.29
N ALA A 339 20.10 57.81 -46.88
CA ALA A 339 20.72 56.76 -47.71
C ALA A 339 20.74 55.47 -46.88
N GLY A 340 19.99 54.44 -47.30
CA GLY A 340 20.15 53.06 -46.83
C GLY A 340 18.90 52.39 -46.25
N GLU A 341 18.22 51.65 -47.13
CA GLU A 341 17.74 50.27 -46.94
C GLU A 341 16.52 49.89 -46.06
N GLU A 342 15.68 49.07 -46.72
CA GLU A 342 14.78 48.01 -46.23
C GLU A 342 13.53 48.35 -45.39
N GLN A 343 12.36 47.97 -45.92
CA GLN A 343 11.14 47.77 -45.12
C GLN A 343 10.53 46.38 -45.37
N GLN A 344 11.01 45.46 -44.55
CA GLN A 344 10.30 44.31 -44.03
C GLN A 344 9.17 44.83 -43.11
N GLN A 345 7.90 44.53 -43.42
CA GLN A 345 6.78 44.97 -42.60
C GLN A 345 6.74 44.20 -41.27
N SER A 346 7.03 44.92 -40.20
CA SER A 346 6.94 44.54 -38.80
C SER A 346 5.49 44.30 -38.37
N GLY A 347 5.22 43.08 -37.91
CA GLY A 347 3.96 42.70 -37.28
C GLY A 347 3.78 43.34 -35.89
N LEU A 348 2.53 43.67 -35.58
CA LEU A 348 2.04 44.13 -34.28
C LEU A 348 2.24 43.04 -33.21
N SER A 349 3.38 43.06 -32.53
CA SER A 349 3.58 42.38 -31.24
C SER A 349 2.90 43.20 -30.14
N GLY A 350 1.61 42.92 -29.92
CA GLY A 350 0.80 43.48 -28.83
C GLY A 350 0.75 42.53 -27.64
N MET A 351 1.40 42.93 -26.55
CA MET A 351 1.40 42.40 -25.18
C MET A 351 0.26 41.44 -24.78
N VAL A 352 0.62 40.20 -24.47
CA VAL A 352 -0.10 39.36 -23.48
C VAL A 352 0.85 39.15 -22.29
N LYS A 353 0.74 40.01 -21.28
CA LYS A 353 1.37 39.80 -19.97
C LYS A 353 0.58 38.75 -19.21
N GLY A 354 1.19 37.58 -19.02
CA GLY A 354 0.64 36.52 -18.17
C GLY A 354 0.61 36.93 -16.71
N TRP A 355 -0.57 36.84 -16.10
CA TRP A 355 -0.77 36.85 -14.65
C TRP A 355 -0.51 35.43 -14.10
N ILE A 356 0.43 35.36 -13.16
CA ILE A 356 0.77 34.21 -12.33
C ILE A 356 -0.31 34.04 -11.25
N TRP A 357 -0.68 32.79 -10.93
CA TRP A 357 -0.97 32.22 -9.58
C TRP A 357 -1.27 30.71 -9.83
N GLY A 358 -0.73 29.72 -9.14
CA GLY A 358 0.15 29.70 -7.97
C GLY A 358 0.65 28.28 -7.69
N LYS A 359 1.52 28.18 -6.69
CA LYS A 359 1.88 26.94 -5.99
C LYS A 359 1.88 27.24 -4.49
N LYS A 360 0.78 26.91 -3.81
CA LYS A 360 0.71 26.18 -2.54
C LYS A 360 -0.73 25.78 -2.29
#